data_AF-A0A4V2MJ92-F1
#
_entry.id   AF-A0A4V2MJ92-F1
#
_cell.length_a   1.000
_cell.length_b   1.000
_cell.length_c   1.000
_cell.angle_alpha   90.00
_cell.angle_beta   90.00
_cell.angle_gamma   90.00
#
_symmetry.space_group_name_H-M   'P 1'
#
loop_
_entity.id
_entity.type
_entity.pdbx_description
1 polymer ?
#
loop_
_entity_poly.entity_id
_entity_poly.type
_entity_poly.pdbx_seq_one_letter_code
_entity_poly.pdbx_strand_id
1 'polypeptide(L)'
;MKRIIYLLLFILVGSFQKAYTQENKTAKTSDLEKFYKFLGENIKYPEKARLVDAQGNSLILLTISDGTLKKFTVTNANPELGFDEEVTQKLFAYKDFSKLQSGNYALVTSYRIADSKSPVKNENYLIPKGYSELKLVIMGFGMNKVGAIDTAQANPKSKNGFKVNFTRGSLQNSEGKHPLVILNDDVIEYDFMKNIDPNSIQSVSVLKDAASILKYGEEGRNGVIIILTKDYTPKKTVK
;
A
#
# COMPACT_ATOMS: atom_id res chain seq x y z
N MET A 1 51.95 -50.12 -0.59
CA MET A 1 50.65 -50.58 -0.01
C MET A 1 50.06 -49.43 0.80
N LYS A 2 48.96 -48.82 0.34
CA LYS A 2 48.01 -47.92 1.08
C LYS A 2 47.11 -47.20 0.06
N ARG A 3 46.15 -47.93 -0.51
CA ARG A 3 45.01 -47.37 -1.26
C ARG A 3 43.88 -48.38 -1.18
N ILE A 4 43.12 -48.35 -0.08
CA ILE A 4 41.78 -48.95 0.14
C ILE A 4 41.46 -48.53 1.59
N ILE A 5 40.36 -47.79 1.79
CA ILE A 5 39.65 -47.40 3.03
C ILE A 5 39.20 -45.94 2.81
N TYR A 6 38.20 -45.73 1.96
CA TYR A 6 37.36 -44.50 1.93
C TYR A 6 36.07 -44.74 1.10
N LEU A 7 35.54 -45.97 1.05
CA LEU A 7 34.35 -46.30 0.25
C LEU A 7 33.19 -46.94 1.04
N LEU A 8 33.22 -46.86 2.38
CA LEU A 8 32.17 -47.44 3.24
C LEU A 8 31.57 -46.48 4.28
N LEU A 9 31.85 -45.18 4.16
CA LEU A 9 31.25 -44.14 5.01
C LEU A 9 30.49 -43.07 4.22
N PHE A 10 29.96 -43.43 3.03
CA PHE A 10 29.16 -42.50 2.21
C PHE A 10 27.77 -43.04 1.86
N ILE A 11 27.40 -44.25 2.29
CA ILE A 11 26.09 -44.83 2.00
C ILE A 11 25.09 -44.62 3.15
N LEU A 12 25.52 -44.22 4.35
CA LEU A 12 24.60 -44.08 5.50
C LEU A 12 23.99 -42.68 5.69
N VAL A 13 24.47 -41.64 5.00
CA VAL A 13 23.94 -40.26 5.15
C VAL A 13 22.90 -39.90 4.08
N GLY A 14 22.86 -40.65 2.97
CA GLY A 14 22.00 -40.34 1.83
C GLY A 14 20.50 -40.64 2.00
N SER A 15 20.14 -41.48 2.97
CA SER A 15 18.76 -42.01 3.07
C SER A 15 17.93 -41.38 4.19
N PHE A 16 18.56 -40.63 5.12
CA PHE A 16 17.85 -40.09 6.29
C PHE A 16 17.45 -38.61 6.16
N GLN A 17 18.01 -37.87 5.21
CA GLN A 17 17.63 -36.45 5.01
C GLN A 17 16.40 -36.27 4.11
N LYS A 18 16.06 -37.27 3.27
CA LYS A 18 14.94 -37.17 2.32
C LYS A 18 13.57 -37.44 2.93
N ALA A 19 13.48 -38.12 4.07
CA ALA A 19 12.22 -38.56 4.67
C ALA A 19 11.65 -37.59 5.74
N TYR A 20 12.44 -36.65 6.27
CA TYR A 20 11.97 -35.73 7.33
C TYR A 20 11.48 -34.36 6.84
N THR A 21 11.46 -34.12 5.53
CA THR A 21 11.17 -32.78 4.96
C THR A 21 10.05 -32.75 3.91
N GLN A 22 9.29 -33.83 3.73
CA GLN A 22 8.30 -33.91 2.64
C GLN A 22 6.83 -33.81 3.06
N GLU A 23 6.50 -33.81 4.35
CA GLU A 23 5.08 -33.80 4.76
C GLU A 23 4.58 -32.43 5.28
N ASN A 24 5.46 -31.58 5.83
CA ASN A 24 5.08 -30.29 6.41
C ASN A 24 5.55 -29.04 5.63
N LYS A 25 6.22 -29.23 4.48
CA LYS A 25 6.75 -28.13 3.65
C LYS A 25 5.90 -27.82 2.41
N THR A 26 4.97 -28.71 2.05
CA THR A 26 4.14 -28.66 0.83
C THR A 26 2.81 -27.92 1.02
N ALA A 27 2.23 -27.93 2.23
CA ALA A 27 1.01 -27.16 2.55
C ALA A 27 1.32 -25.70 2.92
N LYS A 28 2.43 -25.46 3.62
CA LYS A 28 2.86 -24.14 4.11
C LYS A 28 3.34 -23.18 3.00
N THR A 29 3.84 -23.71 1.89
CA THR A 29 4.18 -22.93 0.68
C THR A 29 2.96 -22.59 -0.16
N SER A 30 2.00 -23.51 -0.30
CA SER A 30 0.84 -23.34 -1.18
C SER A 30 -0.07 -22.15 -0.81
N ASP A 31 -0.35 -21.93 0.47
CA ASP A 31 -1.23 -20.83 0.89
C ASP A 31 -0.53 -19.47 0.85
N LEU A 32 0.77 -19.42 1.15
CA LEU A 32 1.55 -18.21 0.97
C LEU A 32 1.73 -17.87 -0.52
N GLU A 33 1.86 -18.89 -1.39
CA GLU A 33 1.86 -18.72 -2.85
C GLU A 33 0.55 -18.11 -3.35
N LYS A 34 -0.61 -18.52 -2.83
CA LYS A 34 -1.91 -17.90 -3.18
C LYS A 34 -1.96 -16.43 -2.77
N PHE A 35 -1.44 -16.10 -1.59
CA PHE A 35 -1.33 -14.72 -1.13
C PHE A 35 -0.43 -13.89 -2.05
N TYR A 36 0.76 -14.38 -2.38
CA TYR A 36 1.65 -13.73 -3.34
C TYR A 36 1.02 -13.58 -4.71
N LYS A 37 0.35 -14.63 -5.20
CA LYS A 37 -0.35 -14.61 -6.48
C LYS A 37 -1.43 -13.53 -6.49
N PHE A 38 -2.28 -13.50 -5.46
CA PHE A 38 -3.31 -12.49 -5.33
C PHE A 38 -2.70 -11.09 -5.33
N LEU A 39 -1.69 -10.82 -4.50
CA LEU A 39 -1.06 -9.50 -4.44
C LEU A 39 -0.40 -9.13 -5.77
N GLY A 40 0.35 -10.04 -6.39
CA GLY A 40 1.02 -9.79 -7.67
C GLY A 40 0.06 -9.57 -8.85
N GLU A 41 -1.09 -10.23 -8.85
CA GLU A 41 -2.12 -10.04 -9.88
C GLU A 41 -2.93 -8.75 -9.69
N ASN A 42 -3.06 -8.27 -8.44
CA ASN A 42 -3.96 -7.17 -8.11
C ASN A 42 -3.24 -5.84 -7.86
N ILE A 43 -2.00 -5.84 -7.38
CA ILE A 43 -1.22 -4.62 -7.15
C ILE A 43 -0.73 -4.08 -8.49
N LYS A 44 -1.05 -2.82 -8.74
CA LYS A 44 -0.61 -2.10 -9.94
C LYS A 44 0.49 -1.11 -9.64
N TYR A 45 1.28 -0.76 -10.64
CA TYR A 45 2.18 0.37 -10.51
C TYR A 45 1.36 1.67 -10.38
N PRO A 46 1.51 2.46 -9.30
CA PRO A 46 0.70 3.67 -9.13
C PRO A 46 0.92 4.68 -10.25
N GLU A 47 -0.16 5.21 -10.79
CA GLU A 47 -0.11 6.18 -11.90
C GLU A 47 0.69 7.43 -11.52
N LYS A 48 0.48 7.95 -10.29
CA LYS A 48 1.21 9.11 -9.76
C LYS A 48 2.72 8.92 -9.82
N ALA A 49 3.22 7.75 -9.40
CA ALA A 49 4.64 7.42 -9.43
C ALA A 49 5.15 7.22 -10.87
N ARG A 50 4.38 6.55 -11.72
CA ARG A 50 4.74 6.33 -13.12
C ARG A 50 4.89 7.64 -13.91
N LEU A 51 4.00 8.62 -13.67
CA LEU A 51 4.01 9.92 -14.36
C LEU A 51 5.29 10.73 -14.09
N VAL A 52 5.88 10.55 -12.92
CA VAL A 52 7.10 11.26 -12.51
C VAL A 52 8.35 10.38 -12.52
N ASP A 53 8.26 9.20 -13.16
CA ASP A 53 9.37 8.23 -13.25
C ASP A 53 9.97 7.88 -11.88
N ALA A 54 9.14 7.85 -10.82
CA ALA A 54 9.60 7.57 -9.48
C ALA A 54 9.62 6.06 -9.22
N GLN A 55 10.70 5.56 -8.64
CA GLN A 55 10.85 4.19 -8.16
C GLN A 55 10.87 4.17 -6.63
N GLY A 56 10.55 3.04 -6.02
CA GLY A 56 10.66 2.93 -4.57
C GLY A 56 10.18 1.63 -3.95
N ASN A 57 10.25 1.57 -2.63
CA ASN A 57 9.75 0.45 -1.84
C ASN A 57 8.66 0.91 -0.89
N SER A 58 7.58 0.14 -0.84
CA SER A 58 6.61 0.17 0.25
C SER A 58 6.98 -0.89 1.27
N LEU A 59 7.01 -0.53 2.56
CA LEU A 59 7.20 -1.47 3.66
C LEU A 59 5.97 -1.42 4.58
N ILE A 60 5.21 -2.51 4.56
CA ILE A 60 4.07 -2.71 5.45
C ILE A 60 4.41 -3.80 6.45
N LEU A 61 4.39 -3.45 7.72
CA LEU A 61 4.45 -4.38 8.83
C LEU A 61 3.04 -4.87 9.12
N LEU A 62 2.81 -6.18 9.16
CA LEU A 62 1.50 -6.78 9.43
C LEU A 62 1.61 -7.85 10.52
N THR A 63 0.58 -7.94 11.36
CA THR A 63 0.40 -9.01 12.33
C THR A 63 -0.85 -9.79 11.97
N ILE A 64 -0.68 -11.07 11.66
CA ILE A 64 -1.77 -12.00 11.40
C ILE A 64 -1.95 -12.86 12.65
N SER A 65 -3.18 -12.94 13.16
CA SER A 65 -3.54 -13.86 14.25
C SER A 65 -4.97 -14.34 14.03
N ASP A 66 -5.20 -15.60 14.37
CA ASP A 66 -6.54 -16.22 14.32
C ASP A 66 -7.18 -16.09 12.93
N GLY A 67 -6.36 -16.18 11.89
CA GLY A 67 -6.80 -16.07 10.50
C GLY A 67 -7.25 -14.68 10.06
N THR A 68 -6.88 -13.64 10.80
CA THR A 68 -7.25 -12.24 10.51
C THR A 68 -6.05 -11.31 10.59
N LEU A 69 -6.07 -10.24 9.81
CA LEU A 69 -5.12 -9.14 9.93
C LEU A 69 -5.46 -8.31 11.18
N LYS A 70 -4.62 -8.40 12.22
CA LYS A 70 -4.84 -7.71 13.50
C LYS A 70 -4.25 -6.31 13.54
N LYS A 71 -3.08 -6.13 12.92
CA LYS A 71 -2.35 -4.87 12.90
C LYS A 71 -1.68 -4.73 11.56
N PHE A 72 -1.65 -3.51 11.05
CA PHE A 72 -0.73 -3.14 9.98
C PHE A 72 -0.10 -1.77 10.31
N THR A 73 1.10 -1.51 9.80
CA THR A 73 1.81 -0.25 9.97
C THR A 73 2.66 -0.02 8.73
N VAL A 74 2.48 1.13 8.09
CA VAL A 74 3.33 1.54 6.97
C VAL A 74 4.53 2.29 7.53
N THR A 75 5.73 1.90 7.07
CA THR A 75 6.99 2.53 7.49
C THR A 75 7.50 3.45 6.40
N ASN A 76 7.97 4.65 6.77
CA ASN A 76 8.49 5.66 5.83
C ASN A 76 7.52 5.97 4.67
N ALA A 77 6.24 6.16 5.01
CA ALA A 77 5.17 6.36 4.05
C ALA A 77 5.47 7.52 3.09
N ASN A 78 5.19 7.30 1.80
CA ASN A 78 5.34 8.29 0.75
C ASN A 78 3.99 8.49 0.05
N PRO A 79 3.04 9.21 0.68
CA PRO A 79 1.66 9.29 0.20
C PRO A 79 1.55 10.02 -1.15
N GLU A 80 2.53 10.84 -1.52
CA GLU A 80 2.52 11.56 -2.80
C GLU A 80 2.69 10.64 -4.01
N LEU A 81 3.37 9.51 -3.86
CA LEU A 81 3.60 8.55 -4.95
C LEU A 81 2.55 7.44 -5.02
N GLY A 82 1.86 7.16 -3.92
CA GLY A 82 0.78 6.16 -3.87
C GLY A 82 1.24 4.69 -3.83
N PHE A 83 2.52 4.42 -3.56
CA PHE A 83 3.01 3.04 -3.42
C PHE A 83 2.33 2.30 -2.27
N ASP A 84 2.31 2.91 -1.08
CA ASP A 84 1.74 2.29 0.12
C ASP A 84 0.22 2.13 0.00
N GLU A 85 -0.44 3.12 -0.60
CA GLU A 85 -1.88 3.15 -0.88
C GLU A 85 -2.33 1.92 -1.67
N GLU A 86 -1.65 1.62 -2.78
CA GLU A 86 -2.02 0.50 -3.63
C GLU A 86 -1.86 -0.83 -2.89
N VAL A 87 -0.74 -1.03 -2.18
CA VAL A 87 -0.48 -2.29 -1.47
C VAL A 87 -1.50 -2.49 -0.35
N THR A 88 -1.76 -1.46 0.46
CA THR A 88 -2.74 -1.53 1.56
C THR A 88 -4.14 -1.80 1.04
N GLN A 89 -4.58 -1.15 -0.05
CA GLN A 89 -5.87 -1.43 -0.67
C GLN A 89 -6.02 -2.90 -1.08
N LYS A 90 -5.00 -3.48 -1.74
CA LYS A 90 -5.06 -4.90 -2.13
C LYS A 90 -4.93 -5.83 -0.94
N LEU A 91 -4.09 -5.49 0.04
CA LEU A 91 -3.98 -6.25 1.28
C LEU A 91 -5.35 -6.39 1.96
N PHE A 92 -6.11 -5.30 2.10
CA PHE A 92 -7.46 -5.36 2.69
C PHE A 92 -8.50 -6.09 1.83
N ALA A 93 -8.29 -6.15 0.51
CA ALA A 93 -9.15 -6.90 -0.39
C ALA A 93 -8.90 -8.43 -0.34
N TYR A 94 -7.79 -8.88 0.25
CA TYR A 94 -7.50 -10.30 0.40
C TYR A 94 -8.42 -10.95 1.45
N LYS A 95 -9.14 -12.00 1.05
CA LYS A 95 -10.15 -12.65 1.91
C LYS A 95 -9.64 -13.87 2.66
N ASP A 96 -8.57 -14.49 2.18
CA ASP A 96 -8.09 -15.79 2.65
C ASP A 96 -6.97 -15.67 3.71
N PHE A 97 -7.02 -14.64 4.56
CA PHE A 97 -6.09 -14.51 5.70
C PHE A 97 -6.17 -15.71 6.66
N SER A 98 -7.30 -16.41 6.69
CA SER A 98 -7.51 -17.63 7.48
C SER A 98 -6.63 -18.80 7.08
N LYS A 99 -6.06 -18.76 5.87
CA LYS A 99 -5.12 -19.75 5.36
C LYS A 99 -3.67 -19.41 5.65
N LEU A 100 -3.41 -18.17 6.07
CA LEU A 100 -2.07 -17.72 6.41
C LEU A 100 -1.74 -18.07 7.87
N GLN A 101 -0.46 -18.34 8.11
CA GLN A 101 0.02 -18.63 9.46
C GLN A 101 -0.02 -17.36 10.31
N SER A 102 -0.33 -17.52 11.59
CA SER A 102 -0.21 -16.43 12.55
C SER A 102 1.26 -16.02 12.69
N GLY A 103 1.52 -14.72 12.73
CA GLY A 103 2.87 -14.19 12.82
C GLY A 103 2.96 -12.73 12.45
N ASN A 104 4.17 -12.18 12.65
CA ASN A 104 4.54 -10.84 12.21
C ASN A 104 5.26 -10.94 10.86
N TYR A 105 4.81 -10.15 9.90
CA TYR A 105 5.30 -10.14 8.53
C TYR A 105 5.68 -8.74 8.09
N ALA A 106 6.78 -8.63 7.35
CA ALA A 106 7.20 -7.40 6.71
C ALA A 106 7.01 -7.55 5.19
N LEU A 107 5.90 -7.04 4.67
CA LEU A 107 5.63 -7.03 3.24
C LEU A 107 6.38 -5.88 2.59
N VAL A 108 7.45 -6.22 1.89
CA VAL A 108 8.27 -5.32 1.09
C VAL A 108 7.80 -5.41 -0.35
N THR A 109 7.14 -4.35 -0.84
CA THR A 109 6.73 -4.25 -2.24
C THR A 109 7.65 -3.27 -2.96
N SER A 110 8.48 -3.79 -3.86
CA SER A 110 9.44 -3.04 -4.64
C SER A 110 8.84 -2.63 -5.99
N TYR A 111 8.64 -1.33 -6.19
CA TYR A 111 8.20 -0.76 -7.45
C TYR A 111 9.42 -0.35 -8.28
N ARG A 112 9.58 -0.95 -9.46
CA ARG A 112 10.69 -0.67 -10.39
C ARG A 112 10.16 -0.34 -11.77
N ILE A 113 10.82 0.57 -12.47
CA ILE A 113 10.51 0.91 -13.86
C ILE A 113 11.65 0.35 -14.73
N ALA A 114 11.29 -0.41 -15.76
CA ALA A 114 12.28 -0.93 -16.72
C ALA A 114 13.11 0.23 -17.30
N ASP A 115 14.43 0.07 -17.29
CA ASP A 115 15.42 1.03 -17.80
C ASP A 115 15.46 2.42 -17.14
N SER A 116 14.68 2.63 -16.07
CA SER A 116 14.69 3.90 -15.34
C SER A 116 15.95 4.05 -14.50
N LYS A 117 16.56 5.24 -14.57
CA LYS A 117 17.72 5.64 -13.77
C LYS A 117 17.33 6.44 -12.52
N SER A 118 16.04 6.65 -12.30
CA SER A 118 15.57 7.42 -11.14
C SER A 118 15.93 6.72 -9.83
N PRO A 119 16.26 7.48 -8.78
CA PRO A 119 16.61 6.90 -7.49
C PRO A 119 15.45 6.10 -6.90
N VAL A 120 15.78 5.01 -6.22
CA VAL A 120 14.80 4.18 -5.51
C VAL A 120 14.51 4.80 -4.16
N LYS A 121 13.29 5.33 -3.98
CA LYS A 121 12.86 5.82 -2.66
C LYS A 121 12.69 4.67 -1.68
N ASN A 122 13.01 4.90 -0.41
CA ASN A 122 12.93 3.89 0.65
C ASN A 122 13.75 2.62 0.35
N GLU A 123 14.91 2.76 -0.31
CA GLU A 123 15.79 1.63 -0.63
C GLU A 123 16.36 0.95 0.62
N ASN A 124 16.82 1.76 1.59
CA ASN A 124 17.45 1.29 2.81
C ASN A 124 16.43 1.08 3.94
N TYR A 125 15.52 0.13 3.77
CA TYR A 125 14.56 -0.24 4.82
C TYR A 125 15.17 -1.20 5.85
N LEU A 126 14.67 -1.12 7.08
CA LEU A 126 15.06 -2.01 8.17
C LEU A 126 13.86 -2.87 8.56
N ILE A 127 14.08 -4.18 8.64
CA ILE A 127 13.05 -5.12 9.11
C ILE A 127 13.21 -5.26 10.62
N PRO A 128 12.17 -4.94 11.41
CA PRO A 128 12.25 -5.12 12.86
C PRO A 128 12.46 -6.58 13.23
N LYS A 129 13.18 -6.82 14.33
CA LYS A 129 13.41 -8.18 14.84
C LYS A 129 12.09 -8.90 15.09
N GLY A 130 12.01 -10.17 14.66
CA GLY A 130 10.82 -11.00 14.83
C GLY A 130 9.77 -10.88 13.71
N TYR A 131 10.04 -10.09 12.66
CA TYR A 131 9.22 -10.04 11.46
C TYR A 131 9.78 -10.98 10.37
N SER A 132 8.89 -11.75 9.76
CA SER A 132 9.22 -12.58 8.58
C SER A 132 9.10 -11.73 7.31
N GLU A 133 10.16 -11.64 6.53
CA GLU A 133 10.17 -10.84 5.30
C GLU A 133 9.37 -11.51 4.18
N LEU A 134 8.48 -10.74 3.55
CA LEU A 134 7.73 -11.12 2.35
C LEU A 134 8.08 -10.15 1.23
N LYS A 135 8.67 -10.64 0.12
CA LYS A 135 9.14 -9.79 -0.99
C LYS A 135 8.23 -9.90 -2.20
N LEU A 136 7.82 -8.76 -2.72
CA LEU A 136 7.10 -8.64 -3.98
C LEU A 136 7.75 -7.57 -4.85
N VAL A 137 7.84 -7.81 -6.15
CA VAL A 137 8.36 -6.84 -7.12
C VAL A 137 7.26 -6.53 -8.13
N ILE A 138 6.95 -5.25 -8.29
CA ILE A 138 5.97 -4.75 -9.24
C ILE A 138 6.73 -3.95 -10.30
N MET A 139 6.74 -4.50 -11.51
CA MET A 139 7.39 -3.87 -12.66
C MET A 139 6.42 -2.90 -13.34
N GLY A 140 6.84 -1.65 -13.43
CA GLY A 140 6.22 -0.62 -14.25
C GLY A 140 6.96 -0.48 -15.57
N PHE A 141 6.23 0.01 -16.56
CA PHE A 141 6.82 0.52 -17.80
C PHE A 141 6.75 2.03 -17.72
N GLY A 142 7.89 2.68 -17.94
CA GLY A 142 7.96 4.14 -17.99
C GLY A 142 7.07 4.62 -19.12
N MET A 143 6.46 5.80 -18.96
CA MET A 143 5.91 6.45 -20.13
C MET A 143 7.09 6.87 -20.99
N ASN A 144 7.06 6.52 -22.29
CA ASN A 144 7.93 7.19 -23.26
C ASN A 144 7.74 8.67 -23.00
N LYS A 145 8.79 9.37 -22.54
CA LYS A 145 8.81 10.83 -22.52
C LYS A 145 8.62 11.21 -23.98
N VAL A 146 7.37 11.41 -24.40
CA VAL A 146 7.05 12.00 -25.68
C VAL A 146 7.87 13.28 -25.64
N GLY A 147 8.93 13.32 -26.45
CA GLY A 147 9.95 14.36 -26.38
C GLY A 147 9.24 15.69 -26.30
N ALA A 148 9.66 16.54 -25.36
CA ALA A 148 9.13 17.87 -25.06
C ALA A 148 8.02 18.28 -26.04
N ILE A 149 6.76 18.17 -25.61
CA ILE A 149 5.69 18.87 -26.31
C ILE A 149 6.10 20.33 -26.23
N ASP A 150 6.63 20.89 -27.33
CA ASP A 150 6.76 22.33 -27.51
C ASP A 150 5.44 22.92 -27.04
N THR A 151 5.50 23.78 -26.03
CA THR A 151 4.35 24.50 -25.51
C THR A 151 3.81 25.40 -26.61
N ALA A 152 3.03 24.82 -27.53
CA ALA A 152 2.11 25.57 -28.34
C ALA A 152 1.11 26.17 -27.35
N GLN A 153 1.29 27.46 -27.11
CA GLN A 153 0.39 28.33 -26.37
C GLN A 153 -1.05 27.96 -26.69
N ALA A 154 -1.72 27.28 -25.76
CA ALA A 154 -3.15 26.99 -25.88
C ALA A 154 -3.90 28.32 -25.81
N ASN A 155 -4.34 28.78 -26.98
CA ASN A 155 -5.18 29.95 -27.14
C ASN A 155 -6.53 29.69 -26.41
N PRO A 156 -6.96 30.51 -25.42
CA PRO A 156 -8.06 30.20 -24.51
C PRO A 156 -9.47 30.35 -25.14
N LYS A 157 -9.65 29.98 -26.41
CA LYS A 157 -10.93 30.09 -27.14
C LYS A 157 -11.41 28.77 -27.77
N SER A 158 -11.19 27.63 -27.11
CA SER A 158 -11.91 26.41 -27.48
C SER A 158 -13.26 26.34 -26.76
N LYS A 159 -14.34 26.63 -27.50
CA LYS A 159 -15.75 26.55 -27.07
C LYS A 159 -16.29 25.11 -27.08
N ASN A 160 -15.49 24.09 -26.80
CA ASN A 160 -16.01 22.74 -26.58
C ASN A 160 -16.05 22.48 -25.08
N GLY A 161 -17.20 22.80 -24.49
CA GLY A 161 -17.49 22.60 -23.08
C GLY A 161 -17.32 21.14 -22.67
N PHE A 162 -16.24 20.86 -21.96
CA PHE A 162 -16.09 19.64 -21.18
C PHE A 162 -17.14 19.69 -20.06
N LYS A 163 -18.29 19.04 -20.30
CA LYS A 163 -19.32 18.88 -19.28
C LYS A 163 -18.88 17.80 -18.30
N VAL A 164 -18.32 18.22 -17.18
CA VAL A 164 -18.11 17.33 -16.04
C VAL A 164 -19.46 17.12 -15.36
N ASN A 165 -20.04 15.94 -15.55
CA ASN A 165 -21.20 15.51 -14.78
C ASN A 165 -20.72 15.13 -13.37
N PHE A 166 -20.72 16.10 -12.45
CA PHE A 166 -20.56 15.81 -11.03
C PHE A 166 -21.86 15.18 -10.53
N THR A 167 -21.94 13.86 -10.61
CA THR A 167 -23.00 13.11 -9.91
C THR A 167 -22.86 13.42 -8.43
N ARG A 168 -23.88 14.05 -7.85
CA ARG A 168 -23.99 14.35 -6.42
C ARG A 168 -24.22 13.01 -5.69
N GLY A 169 -23.14 12.22 -5.56
CA GLY A 169 -23.16 10.90 -4.95
C GLY A 169 -23.54 11.02 -3.47
N SER A 170 -24.37 10.10 -3.00
CA SER A 170 -24.58 9.88 -1.57
C SER A 170 -23.22 9.63 -0.91
N LEU A 171 -22.93 10.33 0.20
CA LEU A 171 -21.69 10.21 0.97
C LEU A 171 -21.68 8.98 1.90
N GLN A 172 -22.57 8.03 1.68
CA GLN A 172 -22.65 6.78 2.42
C GLN A 172 -21.97 5.67 1.61
N ASN A 173 -21.18 4.84 2.27
CA ASN A 173 -20.71 3.60 1.66
C ASN A 173 -21.91 2.62 1.46
N SER A 174 -21.69 1.49 0.79
CA SER A 174 -22.72 0.47 0.55
C SER A 174 -23.31 -0.14 1.84
N GLU A 175 -22.78 0.17 3.02
CA GLU A 175 -23.24 -0.26 4.33
C GLU A 175 -23.96 0.84 5.14
N GLY A 176 -24.16 2.04 4.57
CA GLY A 176 -24.80 3.16 5.26
C GLY A 176 -23.93 3.87 6.31
N LYS A 177 -22.61 3.60 6.35
CA LYS A 177 -21.69 4.25 7.29
C LYS A 177 -21.15 5.56 6.72
N HIS A 178 -20.98 6.53 7.61
CA HIS A 178 -20.45 7.85 7.31
C HIS A 178 -18.91 7.88 7.36
N PRO A 179 -18.25 8.74 6.56
CA PRO A 179 -16.82 9.01 6.69
C PRO A 179 -16.52 9.74 8.00
N LEU A 180 -15.29 9.59 8.49
CA LEU A 180 -14.76 10.40 9.60
C LEU A 180 -14.63 11.85 9.14
N VAL A 181 -15.01 12.81 9.97
CA VAL A 181 -14.91 14.23 9.65
C VAL A 181 -13.92 14.91 10.60
N ILE A 182 -12.93 15.58 10.02
CA ILE A 182 -11.91 16.35 10.73
C ILE A 182 -12.15 17.82 10.42
N LEU A 183 -12.36 18.63 11.43
CA LEU A 183 -12.43 20.08 11.34
C LEU A 183 -11.25 20.66 12.11
N ASN A 184 -10.35 21.38 11.43
CA ASN A 184 -9.26 22.08 12.10
C ASN A 184 -8.36 21.18 12.97
N ASP A 185 -8.08 19.98 12.46
CA ASP A 185 -7.36 18.87 13.12
C ASP A 185 -8.11 18.15 14.25
N ASP A 186 -9.34 18.55 14.58
CA ASP A 186 -10.20 17.88 15.57
C ASP A 186 -11.26 16.99 14.90
N VAL A 187 -11.54 15.83 15.48
CA VAL A 187 -12.61 14.93 15.03
C VAL A 187 -13.97 15.51 15.42
N ILE A 188 -14.90 15.61 14.47
CA ILE A 188 -16.27 16.07 14.69
C ILE A 188 -17.30 15.03 14.24
N GLU A 189 -18.51 15.14 14.77
CA GLU A 189 -19.62 14.32 14.31
C GLU A 189 -20.00 14.66 12.86
N TYR A 190 -20.38 13.63 12.09
CA TYR A 190 -20.73 13.80 10.68
C TYR A 190 -21.87 14.79 10.47
N ASP A 191 -22.89 14.79 11.34
CA ASP A 191 -24.02 15.73 11.24
C ASP A 191 -23.63 17.17 11.57
N PHE A 192 -22.60 17.38 12.40
CA PHE A 192 -22.10 18.72 12.72
C PHE A 192 -21.55 19.45 11.50
N MET A 193 -21.11 18.70 10.47
CA MET A 193 -20.64 19.27 9.20
C MET A 193 -21.69 20.18 8.54
N LYS A 194 -22.98 19.92 8.75
CA LYS A 194 -24.09 20.73 8.19
C LYS A 194 -24.16 22.14 8.79
N ASN A 195 -23.57 22.32 9.98
CA ASN A 195 -23.59 23.58 10.73
C ASN A 195 -22.36 24.46 10.46
N ILE A 196 -21.40 23.98 9.64
CA ILE A 196 -20.21 24.75 9.28
C ILE A 196 -20.61 25.82 8.25
N ASP A 197 -20.32 27.09 8.54
CA ASP A 197 -20.54 28.18 7.58
C ASP A 197 -19.65 27.95 6.33
N PRO A 198 -20.23 27.77 5.13
CA PRO A 198 -19.45 27.57 3.91
C PRO A 198 -18.48 28.71 3.62
N ASN A 199 -18.77 29.94 4.04
CA ASN A 199 -17.89 31.09 3.83
C ASN A 199 -16.64 31.07 4.71
N SER A 200 -16.70 30.34 5.83
CA SER A 200 -15.56 30.14 6.73
C SER A 200 -14.59 29.07 6.21
N ILE A 201 -15.00 28.23 5.26
CA ILE A 201 -14.19 27.12 4.75
C ILE A 201 -13.06 27.67 3.87
N GLN A 202 -11.83 27.27 4.19
CA GLN A 202 -10.65 27.49 3.38
C GLN A 202 -10.45 26.35 2.37
N SER A 203 -10.55 25.11 2.83
CA SER A 203 -10.41 23.94 1.96
C SER A 203 -11.15 22.71 2.50
N VAL A 204 -11.53 21.82 1.58
CA VAL A 204 -12.07 20.49 1.88
C VAL A 204 -11.24 19.47 1.14
N SER A 205 -10.63 18.54 1.88
CA SER A 205 -9.87 17.42 1.33
C SER A 205 -10.58 16.12 1.67
N VAL A 206 -10.69 15.21 0.71
CA VAL A 206 -11.29 13.89 0.95
C VAL A 206 -10.21 12.84 0.77
N LEU A 207 -9.89 12.13 1.85
CA LEU A 207 -9.09 10.92 1.80
C LEU A 207 -10.04 9.73 1.59
N LYS A 208 -9.63 8.80 0.73
CA LYS A 208 -10.37 7.57 0.44
C LYS A 208 -9.52 6.36 0.75
N ASP A 209 -10.16 5.22 0.90
CA ASP A 209 -9.55 3.90 0.96
C ASP A 209 -8.38 3.83 1.97
N ALA A 210 -7.17 3.59 1.49
CA ALA A 210 -6.01 3.37 2.35
C ALA A 210 -5.41 4.65 2.92
N ALA A 211 -5.48 5.79 2.24
CA ALA A 211 -4.90 7.06 2.70
C ALA A 211 -5.53 7.50 4.03
N SER A 212 -6.84 7.25 4.11
CA SER A 212 -7.67 7.52 5.28
C SER A 212 -7.26 6.64 6.46
N ILE A 213 -7.12 5.35 6.19
CA ILE A 213 -6.74 4.33 7.18
C ILE A 213 -5.28 4.52 7.65
N LEU A 214 -4.38 4.90 6.75
CA LEU A 214 -2.98 5.17 7.04
C LEU A 214 -2.83 6.28 8.09
N LYS A 215 -3.60 7.36 7.94
CA LYS A 215 -3.47 8.57 8.77
C LYS A 215 -4.38 8.56 10.00
N TYR A 216 -5.57 7.96 9.90
CA TYR A 216 -6.60 8.01 10.94
C TYR A 216 -7.01 6.61 11.47
N GLY A 217 -6.33 5.55 11.07
CA GLY A 217 -6.58 4.19 11.55
C GLY A 217 -7.91 3.61 11.11
N GLU A 218 -8.43 2.67 11.89
CA GLU A 218 -9.70 1.97 11.62
C GLU A 218 -10.91 2.90 11.46
N GLU A 219 -10.91 4.04 12.16
CA GLU A 219 -11.97 5.05 12.07
C GLU A 219 -12.02 5.72 10.69
N GLY A 220 -10.88 5.79 10.00
CA GLY A 220 -10.78 6.27 8.63
C GLY A 220 -11.19 5.26 7.56
N ARG A 221 -11.58 4.04 7.92
CA ARG A 221 -11.90 2.95 6.96
C ARG A 221 -13.02 3.30 5.98
N ASN A 222 -13.94 4.17 6.37
CA ASN A 222 -15.05 4.63 5.51
C ASN A 222 -14.70 5.92 4.74
N GLY A 223 -13.43 6.34 4.73
CA GLY A 223 -12.98 7.62 4.19
C GLY A 223 -12.91 8.71 5.26
N VAL A 224 -12.14 9.75 4.98
CA VAL A 224 -11.99 10.92 5.89
C VAL A 224 -12.21 12.20 5.11
N ILE A 225 -13.08 13.07 5.62
CA ILE A 225 -13.28 14.43 5.13
C ILE A 225 -12.53 15.38 6.05
N ILE A 226 -11.56 16.11 5.52
CA ILE A 226 -10.78 17.11 6.25
C ILE A 226 -11.24 18.49 5.80
N ILE A 227 -11.72 19.29 6.74
CA ILE A 227 -12.20 20.66 6.55
C ILE A 227 -11.26 21.58 7.32
N LEU A 228 -10.72 22.58 6.62
CA LEU A 228 -9.93 23.65 7.22
C LEU A 228 -10.68 24.97 7.07
N THR A 229 -10.81 25.73 8.15
CA THR A 229 -11.42 27.07 8.13
C THR A 229 -10.36 28.16 7.93
N LYS A 230 -10.76 29.31 7.38
CA LYS A 230 -9.87 30.44 7.07
C LYS A 230 -9.14 31.00 8.30
N ASP A 231 -9.79 30.96 9.46
CA ASP A 231 -9.24 31.47 10.72
C ASP A 231 -8.37 30.44 11.46
N TYR A 232 -8.22 29.24 10.89
CA TYR A 232 -7.44 28.18 11.51
C TYR A 232 -5.95 28.40 11.27
N THR A 233 -5.20 28.49 12.38
CA THR A 233 -3.75 28.46 12.36
C THR A 233 -3.30 27.13 12.95
N PRO A 234 -2.62 26.27 12.15
CA PRO A 234 -2.16 24.98 12.65
C PRO A 234 -1.25 25.17 13.86
N LYS A 235 -1.50 24.42 14.94
CA LYS A 235 -0.58 24.40 16.08
C LYS A 235 0.77 23.87 15.57
N LYS A 236 1.79 24.73 15.59
CA LYS A 236 3.16 24.33 15.23
C LYS A 236 3.58 23.22 16.20
N THR A 237 3.65 21.99 15.71
CA THR A 237 4.16 20.87 16.48
C THR A 237 5.64 21.13 16.69
N VAL A 238 6.01 21.55 17.90
CA VAL A 238 7.41 21.57 18.34
C VAL A 238 7.81 20.10 18.41
N LYS A 239 8.60 19.66 17.42
CA LYS A 239 9.28 18.35 17.47
C LYS A 239 10.33 18.34 18.56
#